data_AF-A0A499UF23-F1
#
_entry.id   AF-A0A499UF23-F1
#
_cell.length_a   1.000
_cell.length_b   1.000
_cell.length_c   1.000
_cell.angle_alpha   90.00
_cell.angle_beta   90.00
_cell.angle_gamma   90.00
#
_symmetry.space_group_name_H-M   'P 1'
#
loop_
_entity.id
_entity.type
_entity.pdbx_description
1 polymer ?
#
loop_
_entity_poly.entity_id
_entity_poly.type
_entity_poly.pdbx_seq_one_letter_code
_entity_poly.pdbx_strand_id
1 'polypeptide(L)'
;MVETGRACVHADHRTGAVINLMWAGLARYVLLSGHRYLAGCASVPLAEGEGAAANAWLLGTTKHAAPAEMRVHPLDPWIPSRPLDGEPSYADLPPLLRGYLRVGAWMCGSPQHDRAFNDADFFVLLDTERMNDRYRRYFLGESR
;
A
#
# COMPACT_ATOMS: atom_id res chain seq x y z
N MET A 1 0.11 -16.81 -4.69
CA MET A 1 0.04 -15.39 -4.24
C MET A 1 -0.48 -15.40 -2.82
N VAL A 2 -0.15 -14.39 -2.02
CA VAL A 2 -0.72 -14.16 -0.68
C VAL A 2 -1.54 -12.88 -0.73
N GLU A 3 -2.78 -12.94 -0.28
CA GLU A 3 -3.61 -11.76 -0.04
C GLU A 3 -3.62 -11.46 1.46
N THR A 4 -3.51 -10.18 1.82
CA THR A 4 -3.58 -9.73 3.20
C THR A 4 -4.54 -8.57 3.36
N GLY A 5 -5.26 -8.60 4.48
CA GLY A 5 -6.19 -7.57 4.86
C GLY A 5 -6.50 -7.66 6.35
N ARG A 6 -7.28 -6.70 6.85
CA ARG A 6 -7.74 -6.65 8.25
C ARG A 6 -6.58 -6.69 9.27
N ALA A 7 -5.44 -6.10 8.92
CA ALA A 7 -4.33 -5.95 9.84
C ALA A 7 -4.77 -5.11 11.05
N CYS A 8 -4.71 -5.69 12.25
CA CYS A 8 -5.16 -5.03 13.47
C CYS A 8 -4.10 -5.14 14.57
N VAL A 9 -3.94 -4.05 15.33
CA VAL A 9 -3.11 -4.01 16.53
C VAL A 9 -3.97 -3.52 17.68
N HIS A 10 -3.93 -4.25 18.80
CA HIS A 10 -4.60 -3.87 20.03
C HIS A 10 -4.23 -2.43 20.44
N ALA A 11 -5.19 -1.65 20.93
CA ALA A 11 -5.01 -0.21 21.17
C ALA A 11 -3.78 0.09 22.04
N ASP A 12 -3.58 -0.70 23.11
CA ASP A 12 -2.46 -0.55 24.05
C ASP A 12 -1.08 -0.91 23.47
N HIS A 13 -1.04 -1.41 22.23
CA HIS A 13 0.18 -1.88 21.57
C HIS A 13 0.46 -1.21 20.23
N ARG A 14 -0.29 -0.14 19.87
CA ARG A 14 -0.14 0.59 18.60
C ARG A 14 1.17 1.39 18.54
N THR A 15 2.28 0.69 18.34
CA THR A 15 3.63 1.25 18.25
C THR A 15 4.27 0.89 16.92
N GLY A 16 5.25 1.69 16.50
CA GLY A 16 6.07 1.42 15.31
C GLY A 16 6.79 0.06 15.38
N ALA A 17 7.13 -0.42 16.58
CA ALA A 17 7.78 -1.72 16.76
C ALA A 17 6.85 -2.89 16.39
N VAL A 18 5.60 -2.87 16.87
CA VAL A 18 4.64 -3.96 16.63
C VAL A 18 4.30 -4.07 15.15
N ILE A 19 4.06 -2.94 14.49
CA ILE A 19 3.75 -2.93 13.06
C ILE A 19 4.94 -3.43 12.22
N ASN A 20 6.17 -3.03 12.59
CA ASN A 20 7.38 -3.53 11.91
C ASN A 20 7.57 -5.04 12.10
N LEU A 21 7.32 -5.57 13.29
CA LEU A 21 7.38 -7.01 13.56
C LEU A 21 6.35 -7.78 12.74
N MET A 22 5.11 -7.29 12.68
CA MET A 22 4.04 -7.90 11.87
C MET A 22 4.42 -7.95 10.39
N TRP A 23 4.88 -6.83 9.83
CA TRP A 23 5.29 -6.77 8.42
C TRP A 23 6.53 -7.62 8.13
N ALA A 24 7.50 -7.67 9.05
CA ALA A 24 8.67 -8.54 8.91
C ALA A 24 8.26 -10.02 8.89
N GLY A 25 7.33 -10.42 9.77
CA GLY A 25 6.77 -11.78 9.78
C GLY A 25 6.07 -12.12 8.47
N LEU A 26 5.22 -11.20 7.96
CA LEU A 26 4.53 -11.40 6.68
C LEU A 26 5.51 -11.48 5.50
N ALA A 27 6.46 -10.55 5.41
CA ALA A 27 7.45 -10.56 4.34
C ALA A 27 8.27 -11.85 4.35
N ARG A 28 8.70 -12.30 5.53
CA ARG A 28 9.40 -13.59 5.70
C ARG A 28 8.53 -14.76 5.28
N TYR A 29 7.25 -14.77 5.67
CA TYR A 29 6.31 -15.81 5.23
C TYR A 29 6.19 -15.87 3.71
N VAL A 30 5.96 -14.74 3.05
CA VAL A 30 5.81 -14.65 1.58
C VAL A 30 7.08 -15.15 0.88
N LEU A 31 8.25 -14.68 1.33
CA LEU A 31 9.54 -15.05 0.74
C LEU A 31 9.88 -16.54 0.94
N LEU A 32 9.72 -17.07 2.16
CA LEU A 32 10.07 -18.46 2.47
C LEU A 32 9.07 -19.47 1.89
N SER A 33 7.82 -19.08 1.69
CA SER A 33 6.81 -19.92 1.04
C SER A 33 6.92 -19.91 -0.49
N GLY A 34 7.84 -19.13 -1.07
CA GLY A 34 8.06 -19.07 -2.52
C GLY A 34 6.95 -18.34 -3.29
N HIS A 35 6.10 -17.57 -2.60
CA HIS A 35 5.04 -16.82 -3.25
C HIS A 35 5.59 -15.54 -3.87
N ARG A 36 5.36 -15.38 -5.18
CA ARG A 36 5.83 -14.21 -5.91
C ARG A 36 5.13 -12.91 -5.50
N TYR A 37 3.82 -12.96 -5.26
CA TYR A 37 3.00 -11.77 -5.07
C TYR A 37 2.40 -11.70 -3.68
N LEU A 38 2.42 -10.49 -3.11
CA LEU A 38 1.67 -10.08 -1.94
C LEU A 38 0.69 -8.97 -2.34
N ALA A 39 -0.60 -9.17 -2.10
CA ALA A 39 -1.66 -8.23 -2.45
C ALA A 39 -2.48 -7.80 -1.22
N GLY A 40 -3.13 -6.64 -1.32
CA GLY A 40 -4.06 -6.15 -0.31
C GLY A 40 -4.59 -4.76 -0.65
N CYS A 41 -5.35 -4.18 0.27
CA CYS A 41 -5.81 -2.79 0.16
C CYS A 41 -5.03 -1.88 1.12
N ALA A 42 -4.73 -0.68 0.66
CA ALA A 42 -4.21 0.39 1.48
C ALA A 42 -5.24 1.52 1.53
N SER A 43 -5.85 1.69 2.70
CA SER A 43 -6.89 2.68 2.95
C SER A 43 -6.30 4.05 3.24
N VAL A 44 -6.84 5.08 2.59
CA VAL A 44 -6.52 6.49 2.85
C VAL A 44 -7.78 7.17 3.38
N PRO A 45 -7.80 7.62 4.64
CA PRO A 45 -8.97 8.26 5.22
C PRO A 45 -9.38 9.54 4.51
N LEU A 46 -10.69 9.72 4.32
CA LEU A 46 -11.30 10.91 3.73
C LEU A 46 -11.89 11.85 4.80
N ALA A 47 -11.81 11.49 6.08
CA ALA A 47 -12.39 12.24 7.20
C ALA A 47 -11.84 13.68 7.33
N GLU A 48 -10.54 13.87 7.04
CA GLU A 48 -9.86 15.17 7.07
C GLU A 48 -9.84 15.86 5.69
N GLY A 49 -10.61 15.33 4.72
CA GLY A 49 -10.68 15.79 3.34
C GLY A 49 -9.95 14.89 2.34
N GLU A 50 -10.03 15.29 1.07
CA GLU A 50 -9.61 14.44 -0.07
C GLU A 50 -8.12 14.55 -0.42
N GLY A 51 -7.38 15.48 0.18
CA GLY A 51 -6.02 15.84 -0.25
C GLY A 51 -5.04 14.66 -0.21
N ALA A 52 -5.04 13.87 0.87
CA ALA A 52 -4.18 12.71 1.00
C ALA A 52 -4.51 11.61 -0.04
N ALA A 53 -5.80 11.38 -0.30
CA ALA A 53 -6.27 10.40 -1.28
C ALA A 53 -5.94 10.86 -2.71
N ALA A 54 -6.16 12.13 -3.04
CA ALA A 54 -5.80 12.72 -4.33
C ALA A 54 -4.28 12.61 -4.59
N ASN A 55 -3.46 12.96 -3.60
CA ASN A 55 -2.01 12.85 -3.68
C ASN A 55 -1.54 11.39 -3.81
N ALA A 56 -2.16 10.45 -3.06
CA ALA A 56 -1.89 9.02 -3.20
C ALA A 56 -2.23 8.52 -4.61
N TRP A 57 -3.36 8.98 -5.19
CA TRP A 57 -3.74 8.59 -6.55
C TRP A 57 -2.77 9.16 -7.61
N LEU A 58 -2.32 10.40 -7.44
CA LEU A 58 -1.28 10.98 -8.30
C LEU A 58 0.04 10.19 -8.22
N LEU A 59 0.49 9.79 -7.03
CA LEU A 59 1.66 8.91 -6.90
C LEU A 59 1.44 7.55 -7.57
N GLY A 60 0.25 6.97 -7.37
CA GLY A 60 -0.15 5.68 -7.93
C GLY A 60 -0.24 5.66 -9.46
N THR A 61 -0.45 6.80 -10.09
CA THR A 61 -0.51 6.91 -11.57
C THR A 61 0.80 7.36 -12.20
N THR A 62 1.63 8.13 -11.48
CA THR A 62 2.86 8.73 -12.04
C THR A 62 4.16 7.99 -11.67
N LYS A 63 4.26 7.46 -10.44
CA LYS A 63 5.51 6.88 -9.90
C LYS A 63 5.39 5.42 -9.53
N HIS A 64 4.18 4.98 -9.13
CA HIS A 64 3.93 3.63 -8.57
C HIS A 64 2.87 2.85 -9.33
N ALA A 65 2.62 3.19 -10.60
CA ALA A 65 1.61 2.51 -11.40
C ALA A 65 2.00 1.06 -11.70
N ALA A 66 1.04 0.15 -11.53
CA ALA A 66 1.20 -1.22 -11.99
C ALA A 66 1.27 -1.28 -13.54
N PRO A 67 1.90 -2.35 -14.09
CA PRO A 67 1.76 -2.72 -15.49
C PRO A 67 0.29 -2.81 -15.91
N ALA A 68 0.00 -2.53 -17.19
CA ALA A 68 -1.38 -2.40 -17.67
C ALA A 68 -2.21 -3.67 -17.42
N GLU A 69 -1.60 -4.84 -17.58
CA GLU A 69 -2.15 -6.17 -17.36
C GLU A 69 -2.43 -6.51 -15.89
N MET A 70 -1.89 -5.72 -14.95
CA MET A 70 -2.09 -5.87 -13.51
C MET A 70 -2.94 -4.75 -12.92
N ARG A 71 -3.56 -3.92 -13.77
CA ARG A 71 -4.48 -2.89 -13.32
C ARG A 71 -5.86 -3.48 -13.05
N VAL A 72 -6.52 -2.95 -12.03
CA VAL A 72 -7.86 -3.33 -11.59
C VAL A 72 -8.77 -2.12 -11.65
N HIS A 73 -10.07 -2.38 -11.78
CA HIS A 73 -11.11 -1.37 -11.74
C HIS A 73 -12.04 -1.66 -10.56
N PRO A 74 -12.17 -0.73 -9.60
CA PRO A 74 -13.10 -0.88 -8.49
C PRO A 74 -14.55 -0.85 -8.97
N LEU A 75 -15.44 -1.52 -8.24
CA LEU A 75 -16.87 -1.57 -8.58
C LEU A 75 -17.59 -0.25 -8.24
N ASP A 76 -17.17 0.43 -7.16
CA ASP A 76 -17.65 1.78 -6.80
C ASP A 76 -16.41 2.68 -6.64
N PRO A 77 -15.89 3.25 -7.74
CA PRO A 77 -14.69 4.08 -7.73
C PRO A 77 -14.89 5.32 -6.86
N TRP A 78 -13.85 5.69 -6.10
CA TRP A 78 -13.81 7.02 -5.50
C TRP A 78 -13.52 8.06 -6.58
N ILE A 79 -14.33 9.12 -6.59
CA ILE A 79 -14.23 10.23 -7.54
C ILE A 79 -13.91 11.49 -6.74
N PRO A 80 -12.75 12.13 -6.96
CA PRO A 80 -12.38 13.35 -6.27
C PRO A 80 -13.32 14.47 -6.68
N SER A 81 -13.65 15.33 -5.72
CA SER A 81 -14.46 16.53 -5.93
C SER A 81 -13.78 17.59 -6.80
N ARG A 82 -12.45 17.50 -6.95
CA ARG A 82 -11.61 18.40 -7.74
C ARG A 82 -10.74 17.59 -8.70
N PRO A 83 -10.30 18.17 -9.83
CA PRO A 83 -9.29 17.55 -10.67
C PRO A 83 -8.03 17.18 -9.88
N LEU A 84 -7.42 16.05 -10.22
CA LEU A 84 -6.12 15.67 -9.66
C LEU A 84 -5.04 16.51 -10.35
N ASP A 85 -4.48 17.47 -9.63
CA ASP A 85 -3.43 18.36 -10.14
C ASP A 85 -2.26 18.50 -9.16
N GLY A 86 -1.17 19.08 -9.65
CA GLY A 86 0.04 19.34 -8.87
C GLY A 86 1.09 18.22 -8.88
N GLU A 87 2.21 18.47 -8.20
CA GLU A 87 3.30 17.51 -8.07
C GLU A 87 3.07 16.62 -6.84
N PRO A 88 2.99 15.29 -7.01
CA PRO A 88 2.72 14.40 -5.90
C PRO A 88 3.90 14.28 -4.93
N SER A 89 3.59 14.35 -3.64
CA SER A 89 4.55 14.30 -2.53
C SER A 89 4.36 13.06 -1.67
N TYR A 90 5.44 12.50 -1.15
CA TYR A 90 5.34 11.42 -0.17
C TYR A 90 4.95 11.91 1.23
N ALA A 91 5.00 13.22 1.51
CA ALA A 91 4.79 13.78 2.85
C ALA A 91 3.38 13.46 3.39
N ASP A 92 2.38 13.61 2.52
CA ASP A 92 0.96 13.54 2.89
C ASP A 92 0.37 12.12 2.78
N LEU A 93 1.21 11.13 2.48
CA LEU A 93 0.77 9.73 2.49
C LEU A 93 0.58 9.20 3.90
N PRO A 94 -0.45 8.36 4.14
CA PRO A 94 -0.48 7.53 5.33
C PRO A 94 0.83 6.75 5.51
N PRO A 95 1.39 6.66 6.73
CA PRO A 95 2.67 6.02 6.97
C PRO A 95 2.79 4.59 6.41
N LEU A 96 1.72 3.81 6.48
CA LEU A 96 1.67 2.45 5.95
C LEU A 96 1.79 2.40 4.42
N LEU A 97 0.95 3.15 3.71
CA LEU A 97 0.99 3.22 2.24
C LEU A 97 2.38 3.67 1.77
N ARG A 98 2.95 4.71 2.39
CA ARG A 98 4.31 5.16 2.12
C ARG A 98 5.36 4.06 2.34
N GLY A 99 5.16 3.19 3.33
CA GLY A 99 5.99 2.01 3.56
C GLY A 99 5.91 1.02 2.41
N TYR A 100 4.70 0.68 1.94
CA TYR A 100 4.49 -0.26 0.83
C TYR A 100 5.17 0.22 -0.46
N LEU A 101 4.96 1.49 -0.80
CA LEU A 101 5.57 2.10 -2.00
C LEU A 101 7.10 2.13 -1.92
N ARG A 102 7.66 2.34 -0.72
CA ARG A 102 9.12 2.33 -0.51
C ARG A 102 9.73 0.93 -0.68
N VAL A 103 8.98 -0.13 -0.39
CA VAL A 103 9.40 -1.52 -0.58
C VAL A 103 9.31 -1.94 -2.06
N GLY A 104 8.52 -1.20 -2.86
CA GLY A 104 8.37 -1.40 -4.31
C GLY A 104 6.98 -1.89 -4.73
N ALA A 105 5.96 -1.76 -3.88
CA ALA A 105 4.59 -2.11 -4.24
C ALA A 105 4.04 -1.14 -5.31
N TRP A 106 3.20 -1.66 -6.20
CA TRP A 106 2.39 -0.84 -7.10
C TRP A 106 1.05 -0.50 -6.50
N MET A 107 0.49 0.58 -7.02
CA MET A 107 -0.92 0.88 -6.96
C MET A 107 -1.53 0.46 -8.30
N CYS A 108 -2.54 -0.39 -8.25
CA CYS A 108 -3.05 -1.09 -9.41
C CYS A 108 -4.24 -0.40 -10.08
N GLY A 109 -4.54 0.86 -9.77
CA GLY A 109 -5.66 1.54 -10.41
C GLY A 109 -6.23 2.67 -9.56
N SER A 110 -7.43 3.11 -9.96
CA SER A 110 -8.22 4.04 -9.16
C SER A 110 -8.66 3.38 -7.84
N PRO A 111 -8.74 4.15 -6.75
CA PRO A 111 -9.22 3.63 -5.49
C PRO A 111 -10.73 3.33 -5.52
N GLN A 112 -11.13 2.35 -4.73
CA GLN A 112 -12.52 2.10 -4.34
C GLN A 112 -12.95 3.16 -3.32
N HIS A 113 -14.21 3.58 -3.36
CA HIS A 113 -14.81 4.37 -2.29
C HIS A 113 -15.33 3.39 -1.22
N ASP A 114 -14.64 3.28 -0.09
CA ASP A 114 -15.17 2.55 1.06
C ASP A 114 -16.06 3.49 1.88
N ARG A 115 -17.36 3.37 1.68
CA ARG A 115 -18.37 4.21 2.36
C ARG A 115 -18.58 3.82 3.82
N ALA A 116 -18.24 2.59 4.21
CA ALA A 116 -18.42 2.12 5.58
C ALA A 116 -17.38 2.73 6.51
N PHE A 117 -16.16 2.93 6.01
CA PHE A 117 -15.06 3.54 6.76
C PHE A 117 -14.75 4.99 6.35
N ASN A 118 -15.37 5.47 5.26
CA ASN A 118 -15.09 6.76 4.65
C ASN A 118 -13.62 6.89 4.20
N ASP A 119 -13.16 5.90 3.45
CA ASP A 119 -11.79 5.76 2.95
C ASP A 119 -11.75 5.69 1.42
N ALA A 120 -10.64 6.12 0.85
CA ALA A 120 -10.23 5.75 -0.50
C ALA A 120 -9.30 4.52 -0.43
N ASP A 121 -9.78 3.39 -0.91
CA ASP A 121 -9.11 2.10 -0.82
C ASP A 121 -8.34 1.77 -2.10
N PHE A 122 -7.02 1.76 -2.01
CA PHE A 122 -6.15 1.43 -3.14
C PHE A 122 -5.76 -0.04 -3.12
N PHE A 123 -6.04 -0.76 -4.20
CA PHE A 123 -5.46 -2.09 -4.40
C PHE A 123 -3.95 -1.96 -4.64
N VAL A 124 -3.17 -2.58 -3.76
CA VAL A 124 -1.71 -2.57 -3.80
C VAL A 124 -1.17 -3.96 -4.04
N LEU A 125 -0.13 -4.05 -4.86
CA LEU A 125 0.50 -5.30 -5.25
C LEU A 125 2.01 -5.19 -5.14
N LEU A 126 2.62 -6.09 -4.37
CA LEU A 126 4.06 -6.24 -4.28
C LEU A 126 4.50 -7.49 -5.02
N ASP A 127 5.33 -7.29 -6.05
CA ASP A 127 6.09 -8.35 -6.71
C ASP A 127 7.43 -8.55 -5.97
N THR A 128 7.60 -9.71 -5.35
CA THR A 128 8.83 -10.04 -4.59
C THR A 128 10.09 -10.07 -5.46
N GLU A 129 9.96 -10.24 -6.79
CA GLU A 129 11.08 -10.17 -7.73
C GLU A 129 11.52 -8.71 -7.97
N ARG A 130 10.64 -7.73 -7.72
CA ARG A 130 10.93 -6.29 -7.83
C ARG A 130 11.11 -5.61 -6.49
N MET A 131 11.02 -6.38 -5.40
CA MET A 131 11.27 -5.89 -4.06
C MET A 131 12.69 -5.35 -3.96
N ASN A 132 12.84 -4.17 -3.37
CA ASN A 132 14.15 -3.57 -3.18
C ASN A 132 15.07 -4.51 -2.37
N ASP A 133 16.25 -4.82 -2.91
CA ASP A 133 17.21 -5.78 -2.33
C ASP A 133 17.54 -5.52 -0.86
N ARG A 134 17.62 -4.24 -0.46
CA ARG A 134 17.86 -3.86 0.94
C ARG A 134 16.76 -4.39 1.85
N TYR A 135 15.51 -4.29 1.41
CA TYR A 135 14.35 -4.75 2.17
C TYR A 135 14.24 -6.27 2.13
N ARG A 136 14.52 -6.89 0.99
CA ARG A 136 14.58 -8.35 0.88
C ARG A 136 15.56 -8.97 1.89
N ARG A 137 16.79 -8.44 1.96
CA ARG A 137 17.81 -8.89 2.93
C ARG A 137 17.39 -8.64 4.38
N TYR A 138 16.88 -7.44 4.66
CA TYR A 138 16.36 -7.08 5.99
C TYR A 138 15.29 -8.07 6.48
N PHE A 139 14.33 -8.43 5.63
CA PHE A 139 13.25 -9.35 6.00
C PHE A 139 13.70 -10.81 6.13
N LEU A 140 14.73 -11.23 5.39
CA LEU A 140 15.31 -12.57 5.53
C LEU A 140 16.28 -12.69 6.72
N GLY A 141 16.56 -11.60 7.42
CA GLY A 141 17.52 -11.59 8.52
C GLY A 141 18.97 -11.77 8.03
N GLU A 142 19.23 -11.53 6.74
CA GLU A 142 20.57 -11.47 6.18
C GLU A 142 21.20 -10.16 6.67
N SER A 143 22.10 -10.28 7.65
CA SER A 143 22.84 -9.14 8.19
C SER A 143 23.61 -8.41 7.09
N ARG A 144 23.65 -7.08 7.22
CA ARG A 144 24.36 -6.14 6.33
C ARG A 144 25.79 -6.56 6.02
#